data_AF-A0A0S7ZVI5-F1
#
_entry.id   AF-A0A0S7ZVI5-F1
#
_cell.length_a   1.000
_cell.length_b   1.000
_cell.length_c   1.000
_cell.angle_alpha   90.00
_cell.angle_beta   90.00
_cell.angle_gamma   90.00
#
_symmetry.space_group_name_H-M   'P 1'
#
loop_
_entity.id
_entity.type
_entity.pdbx_description
1 polymer ?
#
loop_
_entity_poly.entity_id
_entity_poly.type
_entity_poly.pdbx_seq_one_letter_code
_entity_poly.pdbx_strand_id
1 'polypeptide(L)'
;RRQKVRTAEQISPQTPFAGPSPDREAYRRQFRAALETALASLPERRRLAVVLFDVEGYSHQEIADVLNVPVGTVRSDVFHARRALRKELAEWEDLKEEIV
;
A
#
# COMPACT_ATOMS: atom_id res chain seq x y z
N ARG A 1 -50.02 20.11 -37.24
CA ARG A 1 -49.37 19.72 -35.97
C ARG A 1 -48.29 18.68 -36.24
N ARG A 2 -47.03 19.11 -36.37
CA ARG A 2 -45.82 18.28 -36.44
C ARG A 2 -44.72 19.07 -35.74
N GLN A 3 -44.22 18.58 -34.62
CA GLN A 3 -42.98 19.09 -34.03
C GLN A 3 -42.11 17.87 -33.77
N LYS A 4 -41.27 17.55 -34.76
CA LYS A 4 -40.16 16.62 -34.58
C LYS A 4 -39.17 17.34 -33.68
N VAL A 5 -39.13 16.93 -32.42
CA VAL A 5 -38.14 17.40 -31.45
C VAL A 5 -36.76 17.08 -32.02
N ARG A 6 -35.89 18.06 -31.86
CA ARG A 6 -34.62 18.25 -32.55
C ARG A 6 -33.67 17.10 -32.28
N THR A 7 -32.89 16.79 -33.32
CA THR A 7 -31.59 16.14 -33.34
C THR A 7 -30.93 16.12 -31.96
N ALA A 8 -30.74 14.93 -31.40
CA ALA A 8 -29.92 14.75 -30.21
C ALA A 8 -28.51 15.28 -30.51
N GLU A 9 -28.18 16.42 -29.90
CA GLU A 9 -26.80 16.89 -29.82
C GLU A 9 -25.98 15.87 -29.04
N GLN A 10 -25.03 15.25 -29.76
CA GLN A 10 -23.68 14.88 -29.34
C GLN A 10 -23.50 14.43 -27.88
N ILE A 11 -23.42 13.11 -27.67
CA ILE A 11 -22.61 12.57 -26.58
C ILE A 11 -21.18 12.53 -27.11
N SER A 12 -20.43 13.61 -26.88
CA SER A 12 -18.98 13.54 -27.04
C SER A 12 -18.46 12.47 -26.06
N PRO A 13 -17.65 11.49 -26.49
CA PRO A 13 -17.02 10.58 -25.56
C PRO A 13 -16.23 11.43 -24.56
N GLN A 14 -16.53 11.18 -23.30
CA GLN A 14 -16.08 11.95 -22.16
C GLN A 14 -14.56 12.08 -22.22
N THR A 15 -14.05 13.28 -21.95
CA THR A 15 -12.66 13.51 -21.59
C THR A 15 -12.22 12.38 -20.66
N PRO A 16 -11.12 11.64 -20.96
CA PRO A 16 -10.64 10.63 -20.03
C PRO A 16 -10.44 11.30 -18.67
N PHE A 17 -11.08 10.75 -17.64
CA PHE A 17 -10.94 11.24 -16.28
C PHE A 17 -9.44 11.24 -15.96
N ALA A 18 -8.85 12.41 -15.76
CA ALA A 18 -7.41 12.56 -15.54
C ALA A 18 -6.95 12.07 -14.15
N GLY A 19 -7.87 11.48 -13.37
CA GLY A 19 -7.61 10.87 -12.07
C GLY A 19 -7.68 9.33 -12.13
N PRO A 20 -7.18 8.64 -11.10
CA PRO A 20 -7.36 7.19 -10.98
C PRO A 20 -8.85 6.83 -11.02
N SER A 21 -9.18 5.68 -11.63
CA SER A 21 -10.55 5.16 -11.65
C SER A 21 -11.11 5.06 -10.22
N PRO A 22 -12.41 5.37 -9.96
CA PRO A 22 -13.03 5.21 -8.65
C PRO A 22 -12.80 3.83 -8.02
N ASP A 23 -12.79 2.77 -8.84
CA ASP A 23 -12.52 1.39 -8.41
C ASP A 23 -11.09 1.24 -7.90
N ARG A 24 -10.13 1.93 -8.54
CA ARG A 24 -8.72 1.94 -8.14
C ARG A 24 -8.52 2.67 -6.81
N GLU A 25 -9.21 3.78 -6.59
CA GLU A 25 -9.16 4.47 -5.30
C GLU A 25 -9.76 3.63 -4.17
N ALA A 26 -10.89 2.97 -4.44
CA ALA A 26 -11.52 2.06 -3.47
C ALA A 26 -10.57 0.93 -3.09
N TYR A 27 -9.94 0.29 -4.08
CA TYR A 27 -8.99 -0.79 -3.85
C TYR A 27 -7.75 -0.34 -3.07
N ARG A 28 -7.18 0.84 -3.38
CA ARG A 28 -6.07 1.43 -2.61
C ARG A 28 -6.44 1.70 -1.15
N ARG A 29 -7.66 2.19 -0.88
CA ARG A 29 -8.15 2.40 0.48
C ARG A 29 -8.26 1.09 1.26
N GLN A 30 -8.78 0.05 0.62
CA GLN A 30 -8.90 -1.26 1.26
C GLN A 30 -7.51 -1.88 1.52
N PHE A 31 -6.59 -1.79 0.55
CA PHE A 31 -5.22 -2.25 0.72
C PHE A 31 -4.52 -1.55 1.88
N ARG A 32 -4.67 -0.22 1.99
CA ARG A 32 -4.10 0.54 3.09
C ARG A 32 -4.64 0.08 4.45
N ALA A 33 -5.94 -0.15 4.57
CA ALA A 33 -6.54 -0.66 5.79
C ALA A 33 -6.03 -2.08 6.15
N ALA A 34 -5.85 -2.93 5.15
CA ALA A 34 -5.25 -4.26 5.33
C ALA A 34 -3.79 -4.16 5.79
N LEU A 35 -2.99 -3.28 5.18
CA LEU A 35 -1.60 -3.04 5.58
C LEU A 35 -1.49 -2.52 7.00
N GLU A 36 -2.33 -1.54 7.39
CA GLU A 36 -2.36 -1.00 8.76
C GLU A 36 -2.70 -2.10 9.77
N THR A 37 -3.68 -2.95 9.46
CA THR A 37 -4.05 -4.10 10.31
C THR A 37 -2.91 -5.12 10.41
N ALA A 38 -2.27 -5.46 9.29
CA ALA A 38 -1.15 -6.40 9.25
C ALA A 38 0.08 -5.87 10.01
N LEU A 39 0.37 -4.57 9.92
CA LEU A 39 1.41 -3.95 10.73
C LEU A 39 1.05 -3.99 12.22
N ALA A 40 -0.20 -3.70 12.58
CA ALA A 40 -0.66 -3.74 13.95
C ALA A 40 -0.57 -5.14 14.59
N SER A 41 -0.71 -6.21 13.81
CA SER A 41 -0.60 -7.60 14.32
C SER A 41 0.84 -8.02 14.65
N LEU A 42 1.86 -7.30 14.14
CA LEU A 42 3.25 -7.59 14.46
C LEU A 42 3.58 -7.23 15.92
N PRO A 43 4.48 -7.98 16.57
CA PRO A 43 5.14 -7.51 17.79
C PRO A 43 5.76 -6.13 17.57
N GLU A 44 5.64 -5.25 18.56
CA GLU A 44 6.03 -3.83 18.45
C GLU A 44 7.44 -3.64 17.88
N ARG A 45 8.43 -4.37 18.40
CA ARG A 45 9.82 -4.25 17.93
C ARG A 45 10.00 -4.61 16.45
N ARG A 46 9.25 -5.61 15.95
CA ARG A 46 9.28 -6.01 14.53
C ARG A 46 8.61 -4.98 13.65
N ARG A 47 7.50 -4.41 14.11
CA ARG A 47 6.82 -3.30 13.44
C ARG A 47 7.74 -2.09 13.31
N LEU A 48 8.40 -1.70 14.40
CA LEU A 48 9.37 -0.59 14.40
C LEU A 48 10.54 -0.89 13.46
N ALA A 49 11.14 -2.08 13.57
CA ALA A 49 12.29 -2.45 12.74
C ALA A 49 11.96 -2.41 11.24
N VAL A 50 10.80 -2.92 10.82
CA VAL A 50 10.43 -2.91 9.39
C VAL A 50 10.05 -1.52 8.90
N VAL A 51 9.39 -0.69 9.71
CA VAL A 51 9.05 0.69 9.32
C VAL A 51 10.32 1.53 9.18
N LEU A 52 11.22 1.48 10.17
CA LEU A 52 12.48 2.22 10.11
C LEU A 52 13.33 1.79 8.91
N PHE A 53 13.33 0.50 8.56
CA PHE A 53 14.12 -0.01 7.46
C PHE A 53 13.48 0.25 6.08
N ASP A 54 12.24 -0.18 5.88
CA ASP A 54 11.58 -0.18 4.55
C ASP A 54 10.94 1.16 4.19
N VAL A 55 10.53 1.96 5.18
CA VAL A 55 9.85 3.24 4.96
C VAL A 55 10.79 4.41 5.19
N GLU A 56 11.49 4.42 6.32
CA GLU A 56 12.37 5.53 6.69
C GLU A 56 13.80 5.39 6.12
N GLY A 57 14.17 4.21 5.62
CA GLY A 57 15.47 3.97 4.96
C GLY A 57 16.68 3.85 5.89
N TYR A 58 16.47 3.62 7.18
CA TYR A 58 17.55 3.44 8.15
C TYR A 58 18.32 2.14 7.89
N SER A 59 19.62 2.15 8.15
CA SER A 59 20.43 0.94 8.13
C SER A 59 20.17 0.05 9.34
N HIS A 60 20.51 -1.24 9.24
CA HIS A 60 20.39 -2.17 10.37
C HIS A 60 21.17 -1.71 11.61
N GLN A 61 22.30 -1.02 11.41
CA GLN A 61 23.12 -0.54 12.51
C GLN A 61 22.45 0.66 13.21
N GLU A 62 21.95 1.64 12.47
CA GLU A 62 21.24 2.79 13.05
C GLU A 62 19.99 2.33 13.81
N ILE A 63 19.25 1.35 13.29
CA ILE A 63 18.09 0.78 13.98
C ILE A 63 18.52 0.05 15.27
N ALA A 64 19.64 -0.67 15.23
CA ALA A 64 20.18 -1.36 16.40
C ALA A 64 20.51 -0.37 17.52
N ASP A 65 21.09 0.76 17.16
CA ASP A 65 21.45 1.83 18.09
C ASP A 65 20.19 2.53 18.65
N VAL A 66 19.20 2.83 17.79
CA VAL A 66 17.92 3.46 18.20
C VAL A 66 17.10 2.55 19.13
N LEU A 67 17.03 1.25 18.82
CA LEU A 67 16.23 0.29 19.58
C LEU A 67 17.00 -0.37 20.74
N ASN A 68 18.29 -0.06 20.87
CA ASN A 68 19.21 -0.64 21.87
C ASN A 68 19.19 -2.18 21.87
N VAL A 69 19.36 -2.78 20.69
CA VAL A 69 19.41 -4.24 20.49
C VAL A 69 20.56 -4.63 19.57
N PRO A 70 21.03 -5.89 19.57
CA PRO A 70 22.05 -6.33 18.63
C PRO A 70 21.61 -6.19 17.16
N VAL A 71 22.53 -5.81 16.28
CA VAL A 71 22.28 -5.71 14.83
C VAL A 71 21.75 -7.02 14.20
N GLY A 72 22.17 -8.17 14.74
CA GLY A 72 21.64 -9.48 14.34
C GLY A 72 20.15 -9.66 14.67
N THR A 73 19.69 -9.08 15.78
CA THR A 73 18.28 -9.06 16.17
C THR A 73 17.46 -8.17 15.25
N VAL A 74 18.00 -7.01 14.83
CA VAL A 74 17.34 -6.16 13.84
C VAL A 74 17.15 -6.91 12.52
N ARG A 75 18.20 -7.58 12.02
CA ARG A 75 18.11 -8.37 10.78
C ARG A 75 17.03 -9.45 10.86
N SER A 76 16.97 -10.20 11.97
CA SER A 76 15.95 -11.23 12.14
C SER A 76 14.55 -10.64 12.31
N ASP A 77 14.41 -9.53 13.03
CA ASP A 77 13.13 -8.84 13.20
C ASP A 77 12.59 -8.30 11.87
N VAL A 78 13.41 -7.65 11.04
CA VAL A 78 13.03 -7.19 9.69
C VAL A 78 12.62 -8.39 8.82
N PHE A 79 13.41 -9.47 8.84
CA PHE A 79 13.09 -10.68 8.07
C PHE A 79 11.72 -11.27 8.48
N HIS A 80 11.49 -11.44 9.78
CA HIS A 80 10.25 -12.00 10.29
C HIS A 80 9.05 -11.08 10.07
N ALA A 81 9.23 -9.77 10.21
CA ALA A 81 8.20 -8.76 9.90
C ALA A 81 7.77 -8.85 8.44
N ARG A 82 8.73 -8.79 7.50
CA ARG A 82 8.44 -8.90 6.06
C ARG A 82 7.77 -10.22 5.71
N ARG A 83 8.21 -11.34 6.30
CA ARG A 83 7.59 -12.65 6.08
C ARG A 83 6.13 -12.68 6.56
N ALA A 84 5.84 -12.11 7.72
CA ALA A 84 4.49 -12.01 8.23
C ALA A 84 3.62 -11.11 7.35
N LEU A 85 4.09 -9.91 6.99
CA LEU A 85 3.35 -8.99 6.13
C LEU A 85 3.06 -9.59 4.75
N ARG A 86 4.02 -10.28 4.13
CA ARG A 86 3.78 -10.98 2.85
C ARG A 86 2.69 -12.05 2.96
N LYS A 87 2.61 -12.75 4.09
CA LYS A 87 1.58 -13.76 4.31
C LYS A 87 0.20 -13.13 4.49
N GLU A 88 0.10 -12.09 5.32
CA GLU A 88 -1.16 -11.38 5.59
C GLU A 88 -1.68 -10.63 4.35
N LEU A 89 -0.79 -10.15 3.49
CA LEU A 89 -1.12 -9.34 2.32
C LEU A 89 -1.03 -10.11 0.99
N ALA A 90 -1.02 -11.45 1.04
CA ALA A 90 -0.89 -12.29 -0.16
C ALA A 90 -2.04 -12.08 -1.16
N GLU A 91 -3.24 -11.74 -0.68
CA GLU A 91 -4.41 -11.47 -1.53
C GLU A 91 -4.35 -10.12 -2.26
N TRP A 92 -3.32 -9.31 -1.98
CA TRP A 92 -3.12 -7.97 -2.53
C TRP A 92 -1.92 -7.89 -3.50
N GLU A 93 -1.39 -9.03 -3.95
CA GLU A 93 -0.18 -9.08 -4.79
C GLU A 93 -0.32 -8.34 -6.12
N ASP A 94 -1.53 -8.23 -6.66
CA ASP A 94 -1.83 -7.54 -7.91
C ASP A 94 -1.49 -6.03 -7.87
N LEU A 95 -1.32 -5.42 -6.70
CA LEU A 95 -0.86 -4.02 -6.54
C LEU A 95 0.66 -3.85 -6.62
N LYS A 96 1.43 -4.92 -6.46
CA LYS A 96 2.90 -4.83 -6.41
C LYS A 96 3.51 -4.44 -7.76
N GLU A 97 2.84 -4.79 -8.86
CA GLU A 97 3.34 -4.53 -10.22
C GLU A 97 3.17 -3.07 -10.68
N GLU A 98 2.44 -2.23 -9.93
CA GLU A 98 2.09 -0.87 -10.37
C GLU A 98 2.84 0.24 -9.62
N ILE A 99 3.68 -0.11 -8.63
CA ILE A 99 4.39 0.85 -7.76
C ILE A 99 5.93 0.78 -7.95
N VAL A 100 6.43 -0.15 -8.78
CA VAL A 100 7.86 -0.25 -9.14
C VAL A 100 8.12 0.37 -10.51
#